data_AF-A0A0F9CFD0-F1
#
_entry.id   AF-A0A0F9CFD0-F1
#
_cell.length_a   1.000
_cell.length_b   1.000
_cell.length_c   1.000
_cell.angle_alpha   90.00
_cell.angle_beta   90.00
_cell.angle_gamma   90.00
#
_symmetry.space_group_name_H-M   'P 1'
#
loop_
_entity.id
_entity.type
_entity.pdbx_description
1 polymer ?
#
loop_
_entity_poly.entity_id
_entity_poly.type
_entity_poly.pdbx_seq_one_letter_code
_entity_poly.pdbx_strand_id
1 'polypeptide(L)'
;MLFSYNWLQLFFKKKLPKPEKLAEVLAMHFFEVEEVEKKGNDFTLDIDVLPNRGSDCFSHLGIAREISALLNIKLKEFEDEVQEIDNKAKDFIKLQVSSRKDCNRYTARVINDVKVGFSPGWIKEKLKVLGLKP
;
A
#
# COMPACT_ATOMS: atom_id res chain seq x y z
N MET A 1 -3.35 -8.32 9.64
CA MET A 1 -2.74 -7.93 8.32
C MET A 1 -1.38 -7.31 8.61
N LEU A 2 -0.34 -7.71 7.88
CA LEU A 2 1.01 -7.18 8.08
C LEU A 2 1.23 -5.84 7.36
N PHE A 3 1.70 -4.84 8.11
CA PHE A 3 2.12 -3.54 7.60
C PHE A 3 3.59 -3.29 7.93
N SER A 4 4.34 -2.70 6.99
CA SER A 4 5.76 -2.39 7.18
C SER A 4 5.87 -0.96 7.71
N TYR A 5 6.56 -0.79 8.83
CA TYR A 5 6.81 0.52 9.44
C TYR A 5 7.61 1.43 8.49
N ASN A 6 8.67 0.92 7.87
CA ASN A 6 9.47 1.70 6.92
C ASN A 6 8.63 2.10 5.70
N TRP A 7 7.71 1.25 5.24
CA TRP A 7 6.81 1.62 4.14
C TRP A 7 5.81 2.69 4.58
N LEU A 8 5.23 2.58 5.78
CA LEU A 8 4.39 3.64 6.34
C LEU A 8 5.13 4.97 6.43
N GLN A 9 6.40 4.96 6.86
CA GLN A 9 7.24 6.15 6.91
C GLN A 9 7.43 6.86 5.55
N LEU A 10 7.35 6.14 4.43
CA LEU A 10 7.47 6.76 3.09
C LEU A 10 6.33 7.72 2.76
N PHE A 11 5.19 7.56 3.41
CA PHE A 11 4.05 8.46 3.27
C PHE A 11 4.20 9.75 4.09
N PHE A 12 5.29 9.94 4.83
CA PHE A 12 5.47 11.11 5.70
C PHE A 12 6.86 11.72 5.57
N LYS A 13 6.93 13.06 5.48
CA LYS A 13 8.21 13.80 5.60
C LYS A 13 8.69 13.86 7.05
N LYS A 14 7.75 13.95 8.00
CA LYS A 14 8.05 13.93 9.43
C LYS A 14 8.30 12.49 9.86
N LYS A 15 9.29 12.29 10.73
CA LYS A 15 9.57 10.99 11.32
C LYS A 15 8.38 10.54 12.17
N LEU A 16 7.90 9.32 11.94
CA LEU A 16 6.85 8.70 12.73
C LEU A 16 7.37 8.38 14.15
N PRO A 17 6.47 8.26 15.14
CA PRO A 17 6.81 7.68 16.44
C PRO A 17 7.45 6.30 16.29
N LYS A 18 8.18 5.86 17.32
CA LYS A 18 8.73 4.49 17.33
C LYS A 18 7.62 3.45 17.08
N PRO A 19 7.93 2.30 16.45
CA PRO A 19 6.94 1.29 16.08
C PRO A 19 5.99 0.91 17.21
N GLU A 20 6.52 0.71 18.42
CA GLU A 20 5.73 0.33 19.60
C GLU A 20 4.76 1.45 20.00
N LYS A 21 5.24 2.70 19.97
CA LYS A 21 4.39 3.86 20.29
C LYS A 21 3.33 4.11 19.21
N LEU A 22 3.67 3.86 17.94
CA LEU A 22 2.73 3.97 16.84
C LEU A 22 1.63 2.91 16.97
N ALA A 23 2.01 1.67 17.30
CA ALA A 23 1.07 0.58 17.58
C ALA A 23 0.12 0.92 18.74
N GLU A 24 0.64 1.45 19.85
CA GLU A 24 -0.21 1.92 20.96
C GLU A 24 -1.23 2.96 20.50
N VAL A 25 -0.81 3.96 19.73
CA VAL A 25 -1.73 5.01 19.24
C VAL A 25 -2.82 4.42 18.36
N LEU A 26 -2.46 3.50 17.45
CA LEU A 26 -3.43 2.82 16.59
C LEU A 26 -4.41 1.96 17.40
N ALA A 27 -3.89 1.25 18.40
CA ALA A 27 -4.66 0.37 19.29
C ALA A 27 -5.65 1.14 20.17
N MET A 28 -5.29 2.35 20.63
CA MET A 28 -6.17 3.18 21.47
C MET A 28 -7.37 3.77 20.71
N HIS A 29 -7.43 3.66 19.38
CA HIS A 29 -8.47 4.32 18.58
C HIS A 29 -9.36 3.33 17.81
N PHE A 30 -8.81 2.64 16.81
CA PHE A 30 -9.64 1.93 15.82
C PHE A 30 -9.20 0.52 15.47
N PHE A 31 -7.98 0.13 15.85
CA PHE A 31 -7.41 -1.13 15.42
C PHE A 31 -7.05 -2.02 16.59
N GLU A 32 -6.97 -3.32 16.32
CA GLU A 32 -6.29 -4.27 17.20
C GLU A 32 -4.91 -4.53 16.60
N VAL A 33 -3.86 -4.17 17.33
CA VAL A 33 -2.47 -4.45 16.91
C VAL A 33 -2.01 -5.68 17.69
N GLU A 34 -1.96 -6.81 17.02
CA GLU A 34 -1.64 -8.11 17.62
C GLU A 34 -0.16 -8.21 17.98
N GLU A 35 0.71 -7.79 17.06
CA GLU A 35 2.15 -7.91 17.23
C GLU A 35 2.93 -6.77 16.56
N VAL A 36 4.02 -6.38 17.19
CA VAL A 36 5.07 -5.57 16.56
C VAL A 36 6.36 -6.38 16.54
N GLU A 37 6.75 -6.85 15.36
CA GLU A 37 7.90 -7.73 15.18
C GLU A 37 9.03 -7.00 14.44
N LYS A 38 10.27 -7.12 14.91
CA LYS A 38 11.43 -6.58 14.20
C LYS A 38 11.92 -7.56 13.13
N LYS A 39 11.94 -7.12 11.87
CA LYS A 39 12.46 -7.90 10.72
C LYS A 39 13.63 -7.18 10.05
N GLY A 40 14.85 -7.59 10.40
CA GLY A 40 16.07 -6.96 9.91
C GLY A 40 16.15 -5.49 10.32
N ASN A 41 16.08 -4.60 9.33
CA ASN A 41 16.11 -3.14 9.52
C ASN A 41 14.71 -2.49 9.48
N ASP A 42 13.64 -3.29 9.51
CA ASP A 42 12.25 -2.84 9.52
C ASP A 42 11.48 -3.44 10.70
N PHE A 43 10.25 -2.97 10.90
CA PHE A 43 9.29 -3.53 11.84
C PHE A 43 7.98 -3.83 11.10
N THR A 44 7.39 -4.98 11.38
CA THR A 44 6.03 -5.31 10.97
C THR A 44 5.06 -5.03 12.09
N LEU A 45 3.96 -4.35 11.77
CA LEU A 45 2.79 -4.24 12.63
C LEU A 45 1.76 -5.22 12.10
N ASP A 46 1.39 -6.23 12.89
CA ASP A 46 0.23 -7.06 12.57
C ASP A 46 -1.01 -6.39 13.14
N ILE A 47 -1.86 -5.90 12.23
CA ILE A 47 -3.04 -5.12 12.56
C ILE A 47 -4.27 -5.90 12.08
N ASP A 48 -5.15 -6.28 12.98
CA ASP A 48 -6.47 -6.78 12.58
C ASP A 48 -7.33 -5.59 12.16
N VAL A 49 -7.63 -5.54 10.85
CA VAL A 49 -8.43 -4.48 10.26
C VAL A 49 -9.89 -4.93 10.30
N LEU A 50 -10.66 -4.30 11.18
CA LEU A 50 -12.05 -4.62 11.41
C LEU A 50 -12.89 -4.54 10.12
N PRO A 51 -13.96 -5.36 9.97
CA PRO A 51 -14.76 -5.43 8.75
C PRO A 51 -15.31 -4.09 8.25
N ASN A 52 -15.65 -3.18 9.15
CA ASN A 52 -16.15 -1.84 8.84
C ASN A 52 -15.08 -0.86 8.35
N ARG A 53 -13.79 -1.23 8.40
CA ARG A 53 -12.64 -0.41 7.96
C ARG A 53 -11.91 -1.02 6.76
N GLY A 54 -12.37 -2.16 6.23
CA GLY A 54 -11.72 -2.83 5.11
C GLY A 54 -11.65 -1.98 3.83
N SER A 55 -12.63 -1.10 3.61
CA SER A 55 -12.69 -0.23 2.42
C SER A 55 -11.57 0.81 2.35
N ASP A 56 -11.06 1.22 3.51
CA ASP A 56 -10.11 2.32 3.64
C ASP A 56 -8.76 1.88 4.21
N CYS A 57 -8.67 0.76 4.94
CA CYS A 57 -7.48 0.38 5.71
C CYS A 57 -6.80 -0.94 5.31
N PHE A 58 -7.23 -1.64 4.25
CA PHE A 58 -6.52 -2.82 3.70
C PHE A 58 -5.26 -2.50 2.88
N SER A 59 -4.65 -1.33 3.09
CA SER A 59 -3.41 -0.94 2.41
C SER A 59 -2.55 -0.04 3.30
N HIS A 60 -1.24 -0.01 3.06
CA HIS A 60 -0.35 0.91 3.77
C HIS A 60 -0.75 2.37 3.58
N LEU A 61 -1.28 2.75 2.40
CA LEU A 61 -1.81 4.10 2.18
C LEU A 61 -3.03 4.39 3.06
N GLY A 62 -3.90 3.39 3.22
CA GLY A 62 -5.05 3.44 4.11
C GLY A 62 -4.66 3.70 5.56
N ILE A 63 -3.80 2.85 6.10
CA ILE A 63 -3.24 3.01 7.45
C ILE A 63 -2.48 4.33 7.58
N ALA A 64 -1.74 4.76 6.56
CA ALA A 64 -1.06 6.06 6.59
C ALA A 64 -2.04 7.24 6.64
N ARG A 65 -3.20 7.16 5.98
CA ARG A 65 -4.25 8.19 6.12
C ARG A 65 -4.78 8.26 7.55
N GLU A 66 -4.99 7.11 8.19
CA GLU A 66 -5.42 7.07 9.58
C GLU A 66 -4.36 7.66 10.52
N ILE A 67 -3.08 7.28 10.34
CA ILE A 67 -1.95 7.84 11.10
C ILE A 67 -1.87 9.36 10.91
N SER A 68 -2.09 9.86 9.68
CA SER A 68 -2.09 11.28 9.38
C SER A 68 -3.16 12.03 10.18
N ALA A 69 -4.37 11.47 10.26
CA ALA A 69 -5.48 12.04 11.03
C ALA A 69 -5.20 11.99 12.55
N LEU A 70 -4.78 10.84 13.09
CA LEU A 70 -4.55 10.64 14.52
C LEU A 70 -3.41 11.49 15.07
N LEU A 71 -2.32 11.62 14.33
CA LEU A 71 -1.12 12.34 14.78
C LEU A 71 -1.07 13.80 14.31
N ASN A 72 -2.06 14.23 13.52
CA ASN A 72 -2.08 15.53 12.85
C ASN A 72 -0.76 15.81 12.08
N ILE A 73 -0.31 14.81 11.31
CA ILE A 73 0.90 14.88 10.48
C ILE A 73 0.49 14.85 9.01
N LYS A 74 0.95 15.82 8.21
CA LYS A 74 0.61 15.87 6.79
C LYS A 74 1.15 14.64 6.03
N LEU A 75 0.25 13.93 5.35
CA LEU A 75 0.59 12.89 4.39
C LEU A 75 1.35 13.52 3.21
N LYS A 76 2.41 12.86 2.75
CA LYS A 76 3.13 13.25 1.53
C LYS A 76 2.19 13.08 0.33
N GLU A 77 2.18 14.08 -0.55
CA GLU A 77 1.52 13.98 -1.86
C GLU A 77 2.37 13.09 -2.77
N PHE A 78 1.72 12.09 -3.38
CA PHE A 78 2.32 11.24 -4.40
C PHE A 78 1.81 11.73 -5.74
N GLU A 79 2.64 12.49 -6.44
CA GLU A 79 2.42 12.79 -7.85
C GLU A 79 3.00 11.62 -8.65
N ASP A 80 2.16 10.63 -8.91
CA ASP A 80 2.52 9.58 -9.87
C ASP A 80 2.29 10.14 -11.27
N GLU A 81 3.30 10.86 -11.80
CA GLU A 81 3.28 11.29 -13.18
C GLU A 81 3.48 10.07 -14.08
N VAL A 82 2.40 9.69 -14.73
CA VAL A 82 2.42 8.73 -15.81
C VAL A 82 2.77 9.46 -17.09
N GLN A 83 3.91 9.12 -17.67
CA GLN A 83 4.20 9.52 -19.05
C GLN A 83 3.36 8.65 -20.00
N GLU A 84 2.36 9.27 -20.61
CA GLU A 84 1.60 8.65 -21.70
C GLU A 84 2.38 8.77 -23.01
N ILE A 85 2.23 7.77 -23.86
CA ILE A 85 2.75 7.74 -25.23
C ILE A 85 1.58 7.84 -26.20
N ASP A 86 1.85 8.19 -27.46
CA ASP A 86 0.79 8.38 -28.47
C ASP A 86 -0.03 7.12 -28.76
N ASN A 87 0.56 5.93 -28.59
CA ASN A 87 -0.16 4.67 -28.76
C ASN A 87 -1.26 4.52 -27.71
N LYS A 88 -2.47 4.19 -28.17
CA LYS A 88 -3.62 4.00 -27.28
C LYS A 88 -3.71 2.54 -26.88
N ALA A 89 -4.17 2.26 -25.66
CA ALA A 89 -4.39 0.90 -25.20
C ALA A 89 -5.28 0.07 -26.16
N LYS A 90 -6.26 0.72 -26.81
CA LYS A 90 -7.15 0.11 -27.81
C LYS A 90 -6.44 -0.44 -29.04
N ASP A 91 -5.22 0.03 -29.31
CA ASP A 91 -4.42 -0.39 -30.47
C ASP A 91 -3.79 -1.78 -30.20
N PHE A 92 -3.71 -2.21 -28.94
CA PHE A 92 -3.14 -3.50 -28.52
C PHE A 92 -4.19 -4.47 -27.97
N ILE A 93 -5.21 -3.96 -27.27
CA ILE A 93 -6.21 -4.79 -26.61
C ILE A 93 -7.63 -4.33 -26.94
N LYS A 94 -8.51 -5.28 -27.24
CA LYS A 94 -9.96 -5.07 -27.30
C LYS A 94 -10.59 -5.57 -26.01
N LEU A 95 -11.28 -4.67 -25.30
CA LEU A 95 -11.92 -4.98 -24.03
C LEU A 95 -13.44 -4.96 -24.18
N GLN A 96 -14.10 -6.02 -23.74
CA GLN A 96 -15.55 -6.13 -23.73
C GLN A 96 -16.01 -6.67 -22.38
N VAL A 97 -16.96 -5.98 -21.74
CA VAL A 97 -17.63 -6.45 -20.53
C VAL A 97 -18.87 -7.21 -20.96
N SER A 98 -18.82 -8.55 -20.91
CA SER A 98 -19.89 -9.43 -21.40
C SER A 98 -21.15 -9.40 -20.54
N SER A 99 -21.02 -9.16 -19.24
CA SER A 99 -22.15 -8.99 -18.32
C SER A 99 -21.93 -7.77 -17.43
N ARG A 100 -22.72 -6.72 -17.66
CA ARG A 100 -22.70 -5.53 -16.80
C ARG A 100 -23.35 -5.77 -15.44
N LYS A 101 -24.19 -6.81 -15.32
CA LYS A 101 -24.82 -7.19 -14.05
C LYS A 101 -23.77 -7.68 -13.04
N ASP A 102 -22.80 -8.46 -13.51
CA ASP A 102 -21.79 -9.08 -12.64
C ASP A 102 -20.51 -8.23 -12.56
N CYS A 103 -20.26 -7.39 -13.56
CA CYS A 103 -19.10 -6.50 -13.61
C CYS A 103 -19.51 -5.11 -14.09
N ASN A 104 -19.71 -4.18 -13.15
CA ASN A 104 -20.08 -2.80 -13.47
C ASN A 104 -18.97 -2.04 -14.21
N ARG A 105 -17.70 -2.38 -13.95
CA ARG A 105 -16.53 -1.70 -14.54
C ARG A 105 -15.34 -2.64 -14.64
N TYR A 106 -14.73 -2.69 -15.83
CA TYR A 106 -13.44 -3.31 -16.06
C TYR A 106 -12.60 -2.34 -16.90
N THR A 107 -11.39 -2.03 -16.45
CA THR A 107 -10.46 -1.14 -17.14
C THR A 107 -9.11 -1.81 -17.29
N ALA A 108 -8.40 -1.50 -18.37
CA ALA A 108 -7.05 -2.00 -18.60
C ALA A 108 -6.17 -0.87 -19.11
N ARG A 109 -4.86 -1.01 -18.88
CA ARG A 109 -3.83 -0.13 -19.39
C ARG A 109 -2.71 -1.00 -19.96
N VAL A 110 -2.09 -0.52 -21.04
CA VAL A 110 -0.98 -1.20 -21.69
C VAL A 110 0.30 -0.47 -21.33
N ILE A 111 1.32 -1.22 -20.91
CA ILE A 111 2.66 -0.72 -20.62
C ILE A 111 3.60 -1.40 -21.62
N ASN A 112 4.22 -0.60 -22.48
CA ASN A 112 5.14 -1.07 -23.52
C ASN A 112 6.58 -1.11 -23.01
N ASP A 113 7.44 -1.80 -23.76
CA ASP A 113 8.89 -1.84 -23.56
C ASP A 113 9.34 -2.36 -22.18
N VAL A 114 8.53 -3.23 -21.57
CA VAL A 114 8.86 -3.88 -20.29
C VAL A 114 9.97 -4.90 -20.49
N LYS A 115 11.11 -4.69 -19.82
CA LYS A 115 12.18 -5.68 -19.71
C LYS A 115 11.97 -6.54 -18.48
N VAL A 116 11.67 -7.83 -18.69
CA VAL A 116 11.51 -8.79 -17.59
C VAL A 116 12.87 -9.10 -16.97
N GLY A 117 12.94 -9.00 -15.64
CA GLY A 117 14.16 -9.26 -14.90
C GLY A 117 13.88 -9.35 -13.40
N PHE A 118 14.95 -9.46 -12.62
CA PHE A 118 14.83 -9.45 -11.16
C PHE A 118 14.37 -8.09 -10.66
N SER A 119 13.36 -8.10 -9.76
CA SER A 119 12.95 -6.88 -9.05
C SER A 119 14.12 -6.24 -8.30
N PRO A 120 14.19 -4.91 -8.21
CA PRO A 120 15.18 -4.20 -7.39
C PRO A 120 15.19 -4.69 -5.93
N GLY A 121 16.38 -4.65 -5.30
CA GLY A 121 16.58 -5.16 -3.93
C GLY A 121 15.59 -4.58 -2.92
N TRP A 122 15.36 -3.26 -2.98
CA TRP A 122 14.44 -2.57 -2.06
C TRP A 122 12.97 -3.04 -2.18
N ILE A 123 12.51 -3.47 -3.36
CA ILE A 123 11.15 -4.05 -3.53
C ILE A 123 11.13 -5.45 -2.91
N LYS A 124 12.14 -6.26 -3.22
CA LYS A 124 12.26 -7.63 -2.69
C LYS A 124 12.28 -7.63 -1.17
N GLU A 125 13.03 -6.71 -0.55
CA GLU A 125 13.12 -6.55 0.90
C GLU A 125 11.75 -6.21 1.51
N LYS A 126 11.04 -5.22 0.96
CA LYS A 126 9.68 -4.87 1.43
C LYS A 126 8.71 -6.04 1.35
N LEU A 127 8.72 -6.79 0.25
CA LEU A 127 7.84 -7.95 0.08
C LEU A 127 8.19 -9.05 1.09
N LYS A 128 9.48 -9.35 1.29
CA LYS A 128 9.94 -10.34 2.27
C LYS A 128 9.56 -9.97 3.71
N VAL A 129 9.68 -8.70 4.08
CA VAL A 129 9.26 -8.22 5.41
C VAL A 129 7.78 -8.55 5.67
N LEU A 130 6.94 -8.44 4.65
CA LEU A 130 5.52 -8.79 4.70
C LEU A 130 5.22 -10.29 4.52
N GLY A 131 6.24 -11.15 4.51
CA GLY A 131 6.08 -12.61 4.33
C GLY A 131 5.80 -13.04 2.88
N LEU A 132 5.92 -12.14 1.91
CA LEU A 132 5.69 -12.43 0.50
C LEU A 132 6.97 -12.93 -0.18
N LYS A 133 6.82 -13.82 -1.16
CA LYS A 133 7.93 -14.38 -1.95
C LYS A 133 8.11 -13.54 -3.24
N PRO A 134 9.19 -12.74 -3.35
CA PRO A 134 9.41 -11.83 -4.48
C PRO A 134 10.18 -12.47 -5.65
#